data_AF-A0A9C9EP23-F1
#
_entry.id   AF-A0A9C9EP23-F1
#
_cell.length_a   1.000
_cell.length_b   1.000
_cell.length_c   1.000
_cell.angle_alpha   90.00
_cell.angle_beta   90.00
_cell.angle_gamma   90.00
#
_symmetry.space_group_name_H-M   'P 1'
#
loop_
_entity.id
_entity.type
_entity.pdbx_description
1 polymer ?
#
loop_
_entity_poly.entity_id
_entity_poly.type
_entity_poly.pdbx_seq_one_letter_code
_entity_poly.pdbx_strand_id
1 'polypeptide(L)'
;MAWPSQNHLENLEAILVRLHWLLQPDTVLTELPYDLEFVSQTDLERFTDWCRSAVSKSELEKGTHTINRALIDFFVKKNHPQVGLEQRKKRVESLFRQLHNILDFPDYMPIPLNKENIGKIFVKINETPGESHFEKTAKKIKIGVALKWLQDSELNEKLSENTVRFISRLGDYYGKVKRGERVYVRDIGTYRTPEDDTKVIVEDYGRKVELALIEASSEIKNVKLKYHKDEEFGQFGKIINMVRRIEKYINGGESEEYDYIEQFRDIIFVVIILNYIQDPYIKRTKEAVNLLKLTLPLYQKYLEFEGRELKPERKPYV
;
A
#
# COMPACT_ATOMS: atom_id res chain seq x y z
N MET A 1 -3.06 19.10 1.58
CA MET A 1 -4.23 19.39 0.74
C MET A 1 -4.88 18.06 0.44
N ALA A 2 -6.13 17.86 0.86
CA ALA A 2 -6.85 16.60 0.69
C ALA A 2 -7.29 16.43 -0.77
N TRP A 3 -7.32 15.18 -1.23
CA TRP A 3 -8.03 14.75 -2.42
C TRP A 3 -9.45 15.35 -2.48
N PRO A 4 -9.86 16.08 -3.53
CA PRO A 4 -11.21 16.64 -3.63
C PRO A 4 -12.16 15.85 -4.52
N SER A 5 -11.76 14.74 -5.17
CA SER A 5 -12.69 14.01 -6.02
C SER A 5 -13.47 12.94 -5.24
N GLN A 6 -14.81 13.02 -5.32
CA GLN A 6 -15.73 11.98 -4.82
C GLN A 6 -15.68 10.70 -5.67
N ASN A 7 -14.99 10.71 -6.82
CA ASN A 7 -15.04 9.65 -7.81
C ASN A 7 -13.82 8.73 -7.70
N HIS A 8 -13.99 7.60 -7.03
CA HIS A 8 -12.92 6.60 -6.84
C HIS A 8 -12.45 5.98 -8.15
N LEU A 9 -13.27 5.96 -9.20
CA LEU A 9 -12.88 5.42 -10.50
C LEU A 9 -11.90 6.33 -11.24
N GLU A 10 -12.06 7.65 -11.15
CA GLU A 10 -11.12 8.62 -11.74
C GLU A 10 -9.74 8.54 -11.08
N ASN A 11 -9.71 8.40 -9.76
CA ASN A 11 -8.48 8.13 -9.01
C ASN A 11 -7.73 6.91 -9.57
N LEU A 12 -8.46 5.79 -9.64
CA LEU A 12 -7.91 4.50 -9.99
C LEU A 12 -7.43 4.48 -11.43
N GLU A 13 -8.18 5.09 -12.35
CA GLU A 13 -7.76 5.28 -13.74
C GLU A 13 -6.43 6.04 -13.81
N ALA A 14 -6.33 7.18 -13.12
CA ALA A 14 -5.11 7.99 -13.10
C ALA A 14 -3.91 7.21 -12.51
N ILE A 15 -4.15 6.38 -11.49
CA ILE A 15 -3.13 5.51 -10.91
C ILE A 15 -2.69 4.45 -11.92
N LEU A 16 -3.64 3.73 -12.55
CA LEU A 16 -3.34 2.67 -13.51
C LEU A 16 -2.51 3.18 -14.68
N VAL A 17 -2.86 4.35 -15.23
CA VAL A 17 -2.07 4.99 -16.31
C VAL A 17 -0.64 5.28 -15.84
N ARG A 18 -0.48 5.73 -14.59
CA ARG A 18 0.85 5.98 -14.01
C ARG A 18 1.62 4.69 -13.70
N LEU A 19 0.96 3.59 -13.36
CA LEU A 19 1.64 2.33 -13.07
C LEU A 19 2.45 1.82 -14.26
N HIS A 20 2.00 2.05 -15.50
CA HIS A 20 2.80 1.73 -16.69
C HIS A 20 4.17 2.41 -16.68
N TRP A 21 4.23 3.68 -16.23
CA TRP A 21 5.49 4.41 -16.12
C TRP A 21 6.27 4.05 -14.87
N LEU A 22 5.59 3.70 -13.78
CA LEU A 22 6.22 3.40 -12.50
C LEU A 22 6.79 1.98 -12.43
N LEU A 23 6.26 1.03 -13.21
CA LEU A 23 6.69 -0.37 -13.25
C LEU A 23 7.59 -0.64 -14.45
N GLN A 24 8.61 0.20 -14.67
CA GLN A 24 9.61 -0.09 -15.69
C GLN A 24 10.33 -1.42 -15.34
N PRO A 25 10.22 -2.46 -16.19
CA PRO A 25 10.63 -3.81 -15.82
C PRO A 25 12.14 -3.96 -15.63
N ASP A 26 12.94 -3.17 -16.35
CA ASP A 26 14.39 -3.18 -16.29
C ASP A 26 14.95 -2.54 -15.01
N THR A 27 14.20 -1.64 -14.37
CA THR A 27 14.66 -0.93 -13.17
C THR A 27 13.91 -1.34 -11.89
N VAL A 28 12.81 -2.08 -11.99
CA VAL A 28 11.91 -2.36 -10.85
C VAL A 28 12.64 -2.88 -9.62
N LEU A 29 13.56 -3.85 -9.76
CA LEU A 29 14.32 -4.40 -8.63
C LEU A 29 15.29 -3.39 -8.02
N THR A 30 15.85 -2.49 -8.82
CA THR A 30 16.79 -1.47 -8.35
C THR A 30 16.10 -0.33 -7.61
N GLU A 31 14.86 -0.01 -7.98
CA GLU A 31 14.10 1.10 -7.41
C GLU A 31 13.30 0.71 -6.17
N LEU A 32 12.80 -0.53 -6.10
CA LEU A 32 11.95 -1.00 -4.99
C LEU A 32 12.54 -0.77 -3.58
N PRO A 33 13.86 -0.91 -3.33
CA PRO A 33 14.44 -0.53 -2.05
C PRO A 33 14.12 0.91 -1.63
N TYR A 34 14.23 1.85 -2.58
CA TYR A 34 13.99 3.27 -2.34
C TYR A 34 12.50 3.56 -2.13
N ASP A 35 11.65 2.91 -2.90
CA ASP A 35 10.20 3.01 -2.73
C ASP A 35 9.75 2.51 -1.35
N LEU A 36 10.33 1.40 -0.86
CA LEU A 36 10.03 0.84 0.46
C LEU A 36 10.45 1.75 1.60
N GLU A 37 11.67 2.30 1.56
CA GLU A 37 12.12 3.28 2.55
C GLU A 37 11.20 4.49 2.58
N PHE A 38 10.86 5.03 1.40
CA PHE A 38 9.98 6.19 1.28
C PHE A 38 8.59 5.94 1.89
N VAL A 39 7.94 4.82 1.56
CA VAL A 39 6.60 4.50 2.09
C VAL A 39 6.60 4.33 3.61
N SER A 40 7.72 3.90 4.21
CA SER A 40 7.83 3.72 5.67
C SER A 40 7.72 5.03 6.47
N GLN A 41 7.88 6.19 5.83
CA GLN A 41 7.85 7.51 6.47
C GLN A 41 6.43 8.11 6.60
N THR A 42 5.41 7.43 6.05
CA THR A 42 4.04 7.98 5.93
C THR A 42 3.24 8.10 7.23
N ASP A 43 3.56 7.32 8.27
CA ASP A 43 2.81 7.39 9.54
C ASP A 43 3.14 8.69 10.33
N LEU A 44 4.34 9.23 10.18
CA LEU A 44 4.74 10.52 10.77
C LEU A 44 3.99 11.69 10.13
N GLU A 45 3.88 11.70 8.79
CA GLU A 45 3.14 12.72 8.05
C GLU A 45 1.67 12.72 8.46
N ARG A 46 1.04 11.54 8.52
CA ARG A 46 -0.36 11.40 8.95
C ARG A 46 -0.57 11.85 10.37
N PHE A 47 0.36 11.50 11.27
CA PHE A 47 0.30 11.97 12.64
C PHE A 47 0.35 13.50 12.71
N THR A 48 1.24 14.12 11.93
CA THR A 48 1.44 15.58 11.87
C THR A 48 0.22 16.29 11.26
N ASP A 49 -0.34 15.75 10.17
CA ASP A 49 -1.58 16.25 9.56
C ASP A 49 -2.76 16.13 10.53
N TRP A 50 -2.88 15.00 11.21
CA TRP A 50 -3.92 14.78 12.22
C TRP A 50 -3.79 15.79 13.36
N CYS A 51 -2.58 15.94 13.91
CA CYS A 51 -2.26 16.92 14.94
C CYS A 51 -2.66 18.34 14.52
N ARG A 52 -2.38 18.76 13.28
CA ARG A 52 -2.82 20.07 12.76
C ARG A 52 -4.35 20.22 12.70
N SER A 53 -5.05 19.14 12.36
CA SER A 53 -6.53 19.14 12.23
C SER A 53 -7.27 18.96 13.56
N ALA A 54 -6.62 18.43 14.58
CA ALA A 54 -7.22 18.05 15.85
C ALA A 54 -7.37 19.23 16.83
N VAL A 55 -6.74 20.36 16.54
CA VAL A 55 -6.73 21.57 17.38
C VAL A 55 -7.08 22.80 16.55
N SER A 56 -7.65 23.82 17.20
CA SER A 56 -8.00 25.07 16.54
C SER A 56 -6.74 25.89 16.18
N LYS A 57 -6.92 26.85 15.26
CA LYS A 57 -5.82 27.74 14.83
C LYS A 57 -5.20 28.53 15.99
N SER A 58 -6.01 28.93 16.97
CA SER A 58 -5.54 29.68 18.14
C SER A 58 -4.79 28.80 19.14
N GLU A 59 -5.21 27.54 19.33
CA GLU A 59 -4.49 26.56 20.16
C GLU A 59 -3.12 26.22 19.55
N LEU A 60 -3.03 26.09 18.22
CA LEU A 60 -1.77 25.91 17.49
C LEU A 60 -0.82 27.10 17.58
N GLU A 61 -1.33 28.31 17.69
CA GLU A 61 -0.52 29.53 17.89
C GLU A 61 0.03 29.61 19.31
N LYS A 62 -0.78 29.19 20.30
CA LYS A 62 -0.41 29.24 21.72
C LYS A 62 0.42 28.04 22.19
N GLY A 63 0.40 26.92 21.46
CA GLY A 63 1.11 25.71 21.87
C GLY A 63 0.55 25.09 23.16
N THR A 64 -0.76 25.21 23.38
CA THR A 64 -1.43 24.78 24.63
C THR A 64 -1.41 23.28 24.89
N HIS A 65 -1.13 22.49 23.86
CA HIS A 65 -1.06 21.03 23.94
C HIS A 65 0.34 20.53 23.67
N THR A 66 0.61 19.30 24.11
CA THR A 66 1.90 18.63 23.90
C THR A 66 1.70 17.33 23.15
N ILE A 67 2.59 17.05 22.21
CA ILE A 67 2.74 15.74 21.60
C ILE A 67 3.43 14.84 22.63
N ASN A 68 2.71 13.81 23.09
CA ASN A 68 3.21 12.82 24.05
C ASN A 68 2.81 11.40 23.62
N ARG A 69 3.36 10.38 24.29
CA ARG A 69 3.08 8.97 23.98
C ARG A 69 1.59 8.62 24.04
N ALA A 70 0.81 9.24 24.94
CA ALA A 70 -0.62 8.97 25.05
C ALA A 70 -1.41 9.49 23.83
N LEU A 71 -1.05 10.68 23.33
CA LEU A 71 -1.61 11.26 22.12
C LEU A 71 -1.28 10.40 20.90
N ILE A 72 -0.04 9.92 20.80
CA ILE A 72 0.39 9.02 19.73
C ILE A 72 -0.33 7.68 19.84
N ASP A 73 -0.47 7.11 21.03
CA ASP A 73 -1.22 5.87 21.25
C ASP A 73 -2.70 6.03 20.84
N PHE A 74 -3.32 7.16 21.15
CA PHE A 74 -4.66 7.49 20.67
C PHE A 74 -4.74 7.53 19.15
N PHE A 75 -3.79 8.21 18.49
CA PHE A 75 -3.71 8.24 17.03
C PHE A 75 -3.53 6.83 16.44
N VAL A 76 -2.63 6.02 16.99
CA VAL A 76 -2.37 4.65 16.51
C VAL A 76 -3.61 3.77 16.70
N LYS A 77 -4.30 3.86 17.84
CA LYS A 77 -5.56 3.15 18.10
C LYS A 77 -6.64 3.50 17.07
N LYS A 78 -6.78 4.78 16.75
CA LYS A 78 -7.81 5.27 15.83
C LYS A 78 -7.53 4.87 14.38
N ASN A 79 -6.27 4.90 13.95
CA ASN A 79 -5.88 4.66 12.56
C ASN A 79 -5.53 3.19 12.27
N HIS A 80 -5.20 2.41 13.30
CA HIS A 80 -4.82 1.00 13.20
C HIS A 80 -5.50 0.12 14.27
N PRO A 81 -6.85 0.06 14.29
CA PRO A 81 -7.59 -0.68 15.33
C PRO A 81 -7.26 -2.18 15.37
N GLN A 82 -6.85 -2.75 14.24
CA GLN A 82 -6.50 -4.16 14.07
C GLN A 82 -5.12 -4.55 14.63
N VAL A 83 -4.31 -3.58 15.08
CA VAL A 83 -2.95 -3.85 15.57
C VAL A 83 -2.99 -4.26 17.05
N GLY A 84 -2.41 -5.43 17.35
CA GLY A 84 -2.28 -5.97 18.70
C GLY A 84 -1.41 -5.10 19.63
N LEU A 85 -1.55 -5.31 20.94
CA LEU A 85 -0.96 -4.44 21.98
C LEU A 85 0.56 -4.25 21.82
N GLU A 86 1.30 -5.32 21.59
CA GLU A 86 2.77 -5.26 21.47
C GLU A 86 3.25 -4.51 20.23
N GLN A 87 2.59 -4.73 19.09
CA GLN A 87 2.89 -3.99 17.86
C GLN A 87 2.50 -2.51 17.99
N ARG A 88 1.41 -2.21 18.71
CA ARG A 88 0.99 -0.84 19.01
C ARG A 88 2.04 -0.10 19.83
N LYS A 89 2.54 -0.70 20.91
CA LYS A 89 3.62 -0.13 21.72
C LYS A 89 4.86 0.18 20.87
N LYS A 90 5.27 -0.76 20.01
CA LYS A 90 6.39 -0.55 19.08
C LYS A 90 6.16 0.62 18.13
N ARG A 91 4.95 0.74 17.57
CA ARG A 91 4.58 1.87 16.69
C ARG A 91 4.59 3.21 17.43
N VAL A 92 4.02 3.26 18.62
CA VAL A 92 4.01 4.47 19.46
C VAL A 92 5.44 4.91 19.78
N GLU A 93 6.29 3.98 20.21
CA GLU A 93 7.70 4.26 20.53
C GLU A 93 8.48 4.71 19.29
N SER A 94 8.27 4.06 18.14
CA SER A 94 8.90 4.43 16.87
C SER A 94 8.50 5.83 16.42
N LEU A 95 7.21 6.15 16.39
CA LEU A 95 6.71 7.48 16.01
C LEU A 95 7.19 8.56 16.96
N PHE A 96 7.19 8.27 18.27
CA PHE A 96 7.66 9.21 19.29
C PHE A 96 9.14 9.56 19.09
N ARG A 97 10.01 8.55 18.92
CA ARG A 97 11.44 8.77 18.62
C ARG A 97 11.65 9.52 17.30
N GLN A 98 10.85 9.25 16.28
CA GLN A 98 10.96 9.96 15.01
C GLN A 98 10.65 11.45 15.15
N LEU A 99 9.60 11.80 15.90
CA LEU A 99 9.23 13.19 16.16
C LEU A 99 10.33 13.92 16.94
N HIS A 100 10.89 13.27 17.95
CA HIS A 100 12.01 13.79 18.73
C HIS A 100 13.26 14.03 17.88
N ASN A 101 13.65 13.04 17.07
CA ASN A 101 14.80 13.15 16.17
C ASN A 101 14.62 14.26 15.11
N ILE A 102 13.41 14.44 14.59
CA ILE A 102 13.15 15.45 13.56
C ILE A 102 13.15 16.86 14.13
N LEU A 103 12.64 17.01 15.35
CA LEU A 103 12.56 18.30 16.03
C LEU A 103 13.83 18.64 16.82
N ASP A 104 14.77 17.70 16.90
CA ASP A 104 15.98 17.80 17.74
C ASP A 104 15.65 18.02 19.23
N PHE A 105 14.60 17.33 19.71
CA PHE A 105 14.21 17.33 21.12
C PHE A 105 14.75 16.06 21.81
N PRO A 106 15.31 16.16 23.03
CA PRO A 106 15.61 14.98 23.83
C PRO A 106 14.35 14.15 24.11
N ASP A 107 14.43 12.82 24.04
CA ASP A 107 13.30 11.86 24.16
C ASP A 107 12.46 11.98 25.46
N TYR A 108 12.91 12.77 26.44
CA TYR A 108 12.23 13.01 27.71
C TYR A 108 11.49 14.34 27.78
N MET A 109 11.67 15.24 26.81
CA MET A 109 11.08 16.59 26.82
C MET A 109 9.72 16.59 26.10
N PRO A 110 8.65 17.19 26.67
CA PRO A 110 7.38 17.28 25.95
C PRO A 110 7.56 18.15 24.70
N ILE A 111 7.10 17.65 23.55
CA ILE A 111 7.10 18.41 22.30
C ILE A 111 5.87 19.32 22.27
N PRO A 112 6.00 20.65 22.24
CA PRO A 112 4.85 21.55 22.11
C PRO A 112 4.14 21.34 20.76
N LEU A 113 2.83 21.17 20.78
CA LEU A 113 1.99 21.13 19.59
C LEU A 113 1.71 22.56 19.13
N ASN A 114 2.63 23.15 18.37
CA ASN A 114 2.51 24.50 17.83
C ASN A 114 2.83 24.55 16.33
N LYS A 115 2.52 25.68 15.69
CA LYS A 115 2.78 25.87 14.25
C LYS A 115 4.26 25.71 13.87
N GLU A 116 5.18 26.11 14.75
CA GLU A 116 6.61 26.04 14.48
C GLU A 116 7.09 24.58 14.39
N ASN A 117 6.78 23.75 15.39
CA ASN A 117 7.16 22.35 15.43
C ASN A 117 6.44 21.54 14.34
N ILE A 118 5.14 21.78 14.12
CA ILE A 118 4.43 21.21 12.98
C ILE A 118 5.11 21.63 11.66
N GLY A 119 5.48 22.91 11.54
CA GLY A 119 6.20 23.45 10.39
C GLY A 119 7.55 22.77 10.17
N LYS A 120 8.36 22.58 11.21
CA LYS A 120 9.64 21.87 11.15
C LYS A 120 9.46 20.41 10.70
N ILE A 121 8.45 19.71 11.24
CA ILE A 121 8.13 18.36 10.79
C ILE A 121 7.74 18.35 9.32
N PHE A 122 6.86 19.27 8.89
CA PHE A 122 6.50 19.39 7.46
C PHE A 122 7.69 19.75 6.59
N VAL A 123 8.54 20.69 6.99
CA VAL A 123 9.76 21.04 6.25
C VAL A 123 10.64 19.81 6.13
N LYS A 124 10.86 19.03 7.20
CA LYS A 124 11.68 17.81 7.13
C LYS A 124 11.06 16.70 6.28
N ILE A 125 9.74 16.56 6.32
CA ILE A 125 8.99 15.61 5.47
C ILE A 125 9.04 16.06 4.00
N ASN A 126 8.94 17.37 3.74
CA ASN A 126 8.85 17.98 2.41
C ASN A 126 10.21 18.39 1.81
N GLU A 127 11.29 18.39 2.60
CA GLU A 127 12.69 18.47 2.13
C GLU A 127 13.05 17.24 1.26
N THR A 128 12.22 16.20 1.30
CA THR A 128 12.14 15.18 0.25
C THR A 128 11.32 15.76 -0.91
N PRO A 129 11.91 16.02 -2.09
CA PRO A 129 11.21 16.68 -3.19
C PRO A 129 9.91 15.97 -3.61
N GLY A 130 8.82 16.74 -3.78
CA GLY A 130 7.96 16.61 -4.96
C GLY A 130 6.83 15.58 -4.98
N GLU A 131 6.40 14.97 -3.87
CA GLU A 131 5.36 13.92 -3.95
C GLU A 131 4.10 14.15 -3.11
N SER A 132 3.01 14.49 -3.80
CA SER A 132 1.64 14.59 -3.32
C SER A 132 1.13 13.29 -2.67
N HIS A 133 0.06 13.36 -1.87
CA HIS A 133 -0.61 12.16 -1.34
C HIS A 133 -1.00 11.16 -2.44
N PHE A 134 -1.31 11.65 -3.65
CA PHE A 134 -1.57 10.80 -4.80
C PHE A 134 -0.35 9.98 -5.22
N GLU A 135 0.84 10.60 -5.32
CA GLU A 135 2.08 9.89 -5.67
C GLU A 135 2.42 8.84 -4.62
N LYS A 136 2.19 9.14 -3.35
CA LYS A 136 2.35 8.16 -2.25
C LYS A 136 1.42 6.96 -2.40
N THR A 137 0.17 7.17 -2.79
CA THR A 137 -0.78 6.09 -3.08
C THR A 137 -0.35 5.28 -4.31
N ALA A 138 0.03 5.96 -5.40
CA ALA A 138 0.51 5.29 -6.61
C ALA A 138 1.76 4.44 -6.35
N LYS A 139 2.72 4.94 -5.56
CA LYS A 139 3.91 4.17 -5.14
C LYS A 139 3.58 2.96 -4.29
N LYS A 140 2.65 3.06 -3.34
CA LYS A 140 2.22 1.88 -2.57
C LYS A 140 1.61 0.81 -3.46
N ILE A 141 0.83 1.23 -4.44
CA ILE A 141 0.25 0.32 -5.42
C ILE A 141 1.35 -0.27 -6.32
N LYS A 142 2.32 0.53 -6.79
CA LYS A 142 3.53 0.05 -7.49
C LYS A 142 4.22 -1.05 -6.70
N ILE A 143 4.54 -0.82 -5.43
CA ILE A 143 5.21 -1.81 -4.58
C ILE A 143 4.36 -3.09 -4.46
N GLY A 144 3.06 -2.96 -4.21
CA GLY A 144 2.15 -4.10 -4.10
C GLY A 144 2.08 -4.94 -5.37
N VAL A 145 1.96 -4.29 -6.53
CA VAL A 145 1.92 -4.94 -7.85
C VAL A 145 3.28 -5.56 -8.18
N ALA A 146 4.37 -4.81 -8.03
CA ALA A 146 5.72 -5.29 -8.31
C ALA A 146 6.08 -6.51 -7.46
N LEU A 147 5.79 -6.49 -6.15
CA LEU A 147 6.07 -7.64 -5.29
C LEU A 147 5.18 -8.84 -5.61
N LYS A 148 3.90 -8.64 -5.93
CA LYS A 148 3.04 -9.75 -6.34
C LYS A 148 3.56 -10.40 -7.63
N TRP A 149 3.99 -9.58 -8.58
CA TRP A 149 4.55 -10.03 -9.84
C TRP A 149 5.91 -10.72 -9.68
N LEU A 150 6.87 -10.09 -9.00
CA LEU A 150 8.20 -10.64 -8.81
C LEU A 150 8.20 -11.94 -7.97
N GLN A 151 7.17 -12.14 -7.15
CA GLN A 151 6.97 -13.37 -6.37
C GLN A 151 6.12 -14.42 -7.11
N ASP A 152 5.92 -14.28 -8.42
CA ASP A 152 5.27 -15.29 -9.27
C ASP A 152 6.16 -16.54 -9.37
N SER A 153 5.59 -17.73 -9.22
CA SER A 153 6.36 -18.99 -9.23
C SER A 153 7.02 -19.24 -10.59
N GLU A 154 6.29 -19.04 -11.68
CA GLU A 154 6.78 -19.26 -13.04
C GLU A 154 7.92 -18.29 -13.41
N LEU A 155 7.89 -17.07 -12.86
CA LEU A 155 9.00 -16.12 -13.01
C LEU A 155 10.21 -16.57 -12.18
N ASN A 156 10.00 -16.91 -10.91
CA ASN A 156 11.08 -17.31 -10.00
C ASN A 156 11.87 -18.53 -10.48
N GLU A 157 11.22 -19.49 -11.15
CA GLU A 157 11.87 -20.67 -11.73
C GLU A 157 12.87 -20.34 -12.85
N LYS A 158 12.72 -19.17 -13.49
CA LYS A 158 13.56 -18.72 -14.61
C LYS A 158 14.67 -17.77 -14.18
N LEU A 159 14.62 -17.27 -12.94
CA LEU A 159 15.58 -16.30 -12.42
C LEU A 159 16.75 -16.97 -11.70
N SER A 160 17.90 -16.30 -11.69
CA SER A 160 19.03 -16.73 -10.89
C SER A 160 18.70 -16.77 -9.39
N GLU A 161 19.34 -17.69 -8.66
CA GLU A 161 19.13 -17.85 -7.22
C GLU A 161 19.38 -16.54 -6.45
N ASN A 162 20.37 -15.76 -6.87
CA ASN A 162 20.69 -14.48 -6.25
C ASN A 162 19.55 -13.47 -6.41
N THR A 163 18.93 -13.40 -7.60
CA THR A 163 17.77 -12.53 -7.85
C THR A 163 16.57 -12.96 -7.03
N VAL A 164 16.28 -14.27 -6.96
CA VAL A 164 15.19 -14.80 -6.14
C VAL A 164 15.38 -14.46 -4.66
N ARG A 165 16.58 -14.67 -4.11
CA ARG A 165 16.90 -14.30 -2.71
C ARG A 165 16.71 -12.80 -2.48
N PHE A 166 17.08 -11.97 -3.44
CA PHE A 166 16.87 -10.52 -3.34
C PHE A 166 15.39 -10.14 -3.32
N ILE A 167 14.57 -10.75 -4.19
CA ILE A 167 13.10 -10.57 -4.21
C ILE A 167 12.48 -10.98 -2.88
N SER A 168 12.87 -12.14 -2.32
CA SER A 168 12.39 -12.59 -1.02
C SER A 168 12.71 -11.58 0.07
N ARG A 169 13.94 -11.05 0.08
CA ARG A 169 14.37 -9.99 1.02
C ARG A 169 13.51 -8.73 0.88
N LEU A 170 13.21 -8.28 -0.35
CA LEU A 170 12.31 -7.14 -0.58
C LEU A 170 10.91 -7.41 0.01
N GLY A 171 10.38 -8.63 -0.15
CA GLY A 171 9.13 -9.08 0.46
C GLY A 171 9.13 -8.97 1.99
N ASP A 172 10.21 -9.40 2.64
CA ASP A 172 10.36 -9.31 4.10
C ASP A 172 10.34 -7.86 4.59
N TYR A 173 11.06 -6.98 3.89
CA TYR A 173 11.08 -5.55 4.20
C TYR A 173 9.72 -4.88 3.94
N TYR A 174 9.02 -5.26 2.88
CA TYR A 174 7.64 -4.81 2.69
C TYR A 174 6.72 -5.24 3.83
N GLY A 175 6.87 -6.48 4.32
CA GLY A 175 6.18 -6.96 5.52
C GLY A 175 6.46 -6.08 6.75
N LYS A 176 7.71 -5.65 6.94
CA LYS A 176 8.11 -4.69 8.00
C LYS A 176 7.41 -3.33 7.79
N VAL A 177 7.41 -2.79 6.58
CA VAL A 177 6.72 -1.52 6.25
C VAL A 177 5.23 -1.60 6.56
N LYS A 178 4.54 -2.69 6.17
CA LYS A 178 3.11 -2.89 6.48
C LYS A 178 2.85 -2.97 7.99
N ARG A 179 3.78 -3.54 8.76
CA ARG A 179 3.74 -3.53 10.24
C ARG A 179 4.06 -2.17 10.86
N GLY A 180 4.46 -1.17 10.06
CA GLY A 180 4.81 0.18 10.52
C GLY A 180 6.23 0.27 11.08
N GLU A 181 7.06 -0.70 10.74
CA GLU A 181 8.49 -0.65 11.05
C GLU A 181 9.18 0.26 10.02
N ARG A 182 10.15 1.05 10.50
CA ARG A 182 10.97 1.88 9.63
C ARG A 182 11.95 1.01 8.86
N VAL A 183 12.14 1.32 7.59
CA VAL A 183 13.06 0.62 6.69
C VAL A 183 13.97 1.63 6.03
N TYR A 184 15.25 1.30 5.91
CA TYR A 184 16.25 2.09 5.21
C TYR A 184 16.81 1.30 4.03
N VAL A 185 17.04 1.95 2.89
CA VAL A 185 17.63 1.34 1.69
C VAL A 185 18.95 0.64 2.01
N ARG A 186 19.78 1.23 2.88
CA ARG A 186 21.07 0.64 3.29
C ARG A 186 20.93 -0.74 3.95
N ASP A 187 19.81 -1.00 4.63
CA ASP A 187 19.54 -2.27 5.31
C ASP A 187 18.97 -3.31 4.32
N ILE A 188 18.29 -2.83 3.26
CA ILE A 188 17.83 -3.66 2.14
C ILE A 188 19.02 -4.03 1.26
N GLY A 189 19.93 -3.09 1.02
CA GLY A 189 21.03 -3.19 0.08
C GLY A 189 20.60 -2.88 -1.37
N THR A 190 21.53 -2.34 -2.15
CA THR A 190 21.35 -2.16 -3.59
C THR A 190 21.54 -3.49 -4.31
N TYR A 191 20.81 -3.71 -5.39
CA TYR A 191 20.96 -4.86 -6.26
C TYR A 191 21.08 -4.40 -7.70
N ARG A 192 22.01 -5.02 -8.43
CA ARG A 192 22.12 -4.86 -9.87
C ARG A 192 21.70 -6.17 -10.51
N THR A 193 20.56 -6.15 -11.17
CA THR A 193 20.02 -7.32 -11.85
C THR A 193 20.97 -7.77 -12.97
N PRO A 194 21.34 -9.06 -13.05
CA PRO A 194 22.07 -9.61 -14.19
C PRO A 194 21.29 -9.43 -15.50
N GLU A 195 21.99 -9.26 -16.63
CA GLU A 195 21.34 -9.00 -17.93
C GLU A 195 20.38 -10.13 -18.36
N ASP A 196 20.72 -11.39 -18.06
CA ASP A 196 19.87 -12.52 -18.39
C ASP A 196 18.57 -12.52 -17.58
N ASP A 197 18.66 -12.23 -16.27
CA ASP A 197 17.47 -12.05 -15.42
C ASP A 197 16.65 -10.83 -15.87
N THR A 198 17.30 -9.74 -16.29
CA THR A 198 16.60 -8.57 -16.83
C THR A 198 15.78 -8.94 -18.06
N LYS A 199 16.30 -9.74 -18.99
CA LYS A 199 15.54 -10.18 -20.18
C LYS A 199 14.32 -11.00 -19.78
N VAL A 200 14.48 -11.96 -18.86
CA VAL A 200 13.38 -12.78 -18.35
C VAL A 200 12.29 -11.92 -17.69
N ILE A 201 12.68 -10.93 -16.89
CA ILE A 201 11.74 -10.00 -16.25
C ILE A 201 10.99 -9.16 -17.30
N VAL A 202 11.69 -8.62 -18.30
CA VAL A 202 11.06 -7.82 -19.36
C VAL A 202 10.06 -8.64 -20.17
N GLU A 203 10.39 -9.88 -20.52
CA GLU A 203 9.50 -10.77 -21.26
C GLU A 203 8.24 -11.13 -20.44
N ASP A 204 8.40 -11.48 -19.15
CA ASP A 204 7.27 -11.84 -18.30
C ASP A 204 6.36 -10.62 -18.01
N TYR A 205 6.94 -9.42 -17.89
CA TYR A 205 6.18 -8.17 -17.75
C TYR A 205 5.19 -7.96 -18.89
N GLY A 206 5.66 -8.04 -20.14
CA GLY A 206 4.82 -7.82 -21.32
C GLY A 206 3.71 -8.88 -21.44
N ARG A 207 4.02 -10.13 -21.08
CA ARG A 207 3.06 -11.23 -21.14
C ARG A 207 1.94 -11.13 -20.09
N LYS A 208 2.24 -10.64 -18.88
CA LYS A 208 1.32 -10.71 -17.73
C LYS A 208 0.91 -9.34 -17.20
N VAL A 209 1.88 -8.53 -16.79
CA VAL A 209 1.63 -7.30 -16.03
C VAL A 209 1.09 -6.20 -16.91
N GLU A 210 1.71 -5.99 -18.07
CA GLU A 210 1.28 -4.95 -19.00
C GLU A 210 -0.16 -5.19 -19.46
N LEU A 211 -0.46 -6.43 -19.86
CA LEU A 211 -1.81 -6.86 -20.24
C LEU A 211 -2.81 -6.60 -19.11
N ALA A 212 -2.47 -6.98 -17.88
CA ALA A 212 -3.34 -6.76 -16.72
C ALA A 212 -3.62 -5.29 -16.45
N LEU A 213 -2.62 -4.40 -16.59
CA LEU A 213 -2.78 -2.97 -16.42
C LEU A 213 -3.65 -2.35 -17.52
N ILE A 214 -3.44 -2.75 -18.79
CA ILE A 214 -4.25 -2.30 -19.93
C ILE A 214 -5.71 -2.69 -19.74
N GLU A 215 -5.96 -3.95 -19.41
CA GLU A 215 -7.33 -4.45 -19.20
C GLU A 215 -8.00 -3.78 -18.01
N ALA A 216 -7.30 -3.62 -16.89
CA ALA A 216 -7.83 -2.87 -15.73
C ALA A 216 -8.18 -1.43 -16.12
N SER A 217 -7.33 -0.75 -16.89
CA SER A 217 -7.58 0.62 -17.35
C SER A 217 -8.79 0.71 -18.28
N SER A 218 -8.88 -0.19 -19.25
CA SER A 218 -10.03 -0.30 -20.16
C SER A 218 -11.32 -0.57 -19.39
N GLU A 219 -11.26 -1.45 -18.41
CA GLU A 219 -12.43 -1.82 -17.64
C GLU A 219 -12.94 -0.68 -16.75
N ILE A 220 -12.05 0.07 -16.12
CA ILE A 220 -12.43 1.27 -15.36
C ILE A 220 -13.06 2.32 -16.28
N LYS A 221 -12.53 2.53 -17.49
CA LYS A 221 -13.14 3.42 -18.50
C LYS A 221 -14.56 2.96 -18.86
N ASN A 222 -14.75 1.66 -19.08
CA ASN A 222 -16.07 1.10 -19.41
C ASN A 222 -17.09 1.26 -18.29
N VAL A 223 -16.67 1.05 -17.03
CA VAL A 223 -17.56 1.23 -15.86
C VAL A 223 -17.95 2.70 -15.70
N LYS A 224 -17.02 3.63 -15.92
CA LYS A 224 -17.31 5.08 -15.89
C LYS A 224 -18.39 5.47 -16.90
N LEU A 225 -18.38 4.88 -18.11
CA LEU A 225 -19.39 5.14 -19.15
C LEU A 225 -20.78 4.60 -18.80
N LYS A 226 -20.86 3.55 -17.96
CA LYS A 226 -22.11 2.86 -17.59
C LYS A 226 -22.69 3.30 -16.24
N TYR A 227 -22.01 4.21 -15.54
CA TYR A 227 -22.31 4.67 -14.18
C TYR A 227 -23.73 5.23 -13.95
N HIS A 228 -24.51 5.45 -15.01
CA HIS A 228 -25.89 5.91 -14.95
C HIS A 228 -26.96 4.80 -14.79
N LYS A 229 -26.57 3.52 -14.66
CA LYS A 229 -27.51 2.44 -14.40
C LYS A 229 -27.24 1.82 -13.05
N ASP A 230 -28.29 1.78 -12.21
CA ASP A 230 -28.31 1.16 -10.89
C ASP A 230 -27.83 -0.30 -10.97
N GLU A 231 -26.55 -0.52 -10.69
CA GLU A 231 -26.03 -1.83 -10.30
C GLU A 231 -26.01 -1.87 -8.77
N GLU A 232 -26.47 -2.98 -8.20
CA GLU A 232 -26.63 -3.31 -6.77
C GLU A 232 -25.39 -3.00 -5.89
N PHE A 233 -24.23 -2.76 -6.51
CA PHE A 233 -22.94 -2.52 -5.88
C PHE A 233 -22.24 -1.21 -6.30
N GLY A 234 -22.93 -0.30 -6.99
CA GLY A 234 -22.41 1.02 -7.37
C GLY A 234 -21.15 0.96 -8.26
N GLN A 235 -20.20 1.89 -8.05
CA GLN A 235 -18.97 2.04 -8.85
C GLN A 235 -18.06 0.79 -8.92
N PHE A 236 -18.26 -0.20 -8.05
CA PHE A 236 -17.33 -1.32 -7.86
C PHE A 236 -17.92 -2.69 -8.24
N GLY A 237 -19.12 -2.75 -8.84
CA GLY A 237 -19.80 -4.01 -9.18
C GLY A 237 -18.95 -4.98 -10.01
N LYS A 238 -18.08 -4.48 -10.88
CA LYS A 238 -17.18 -5.32 -11.68
C LYS A 238 -15.97 -5.88 -10.92
N ILE A 239 -15.48 -5.20 -9.89
CA ILE A 239 -14.44 -5.74 -9.00
C ILE A 239 -15.00 -6.95 -8.26
N ILE A 240 -16.28 -6.89 -7.86
CA ILE A 240 -16.98 -8.03 -7.26
C ILE A 240 -17.03 -9.21 -8.25
N ASN A 241 -17.24 -8.98 -9.55
CA ASN A 241 -17.23 -10.07 -10.53
C ASN A 241 -15.86 -10.76 -10.66
N MET A 242 -14.76 -10.00 -10.63
CA MET A 242 -13.40 -10.57 -10.66
C MET A 242 -13.10 -11.36 -9.39
N VAL A 243 -13.48 -10.79 -8.25
CA VAL A 243 -13.39 -11.46 -6.95
C VAL A 243 -14.25 -12.74 -6.92
N ARG A 244 -15.43 -12.74 -7.56
CA ARG A 244 -16.28 -13.93 -7.74
C ARG A 244 -15.67 -14.97 -8.69
N ARG A 245 -14.91 -14.57 -9.72
CA ARG A 245 -14.17 -15.52 -10.58
C ARG A 245 -13.08 -16.22 -9.78
N ILE A 246 -12.29 -15.46 -9.04
CA ILE A 246 -11.29 -16.00 -8.10
C ILE A 246 -11.97 -16.93 -7.08
N GLU A 247 -13.11 -16.54 -6.51
CA GLU A 247 -13.87 -17.35 -5.56
C GLU A 247 -14.36 -18.67 -6.18
N LYS A 248 -14.91 -18.63 -7.40
CA LYS A 248 -15.33 -19.84 -8.14
C LYS A 248 -14.16 -20.79 -8.35
N TYR A 249 -13.01 -20.25 -8.76
CA TYR A 249 -11.78 -21.02 -8.95
C TYR A 249 -11.32 -21.71 -7.66
N ILE A 250 -11.21 -20.96 -6.55
CA ILE A 250 -10.83 -21.52 -5.24
C ILE A 250 -11.79 -22.63 -4.78
N ASN A 251 -13.07 -22.48 -5.06
CA ASN A 251 -14.10 -23.44 -4.65
C ASN A 251 -14.21 -24.66 -5.59
N GLY A 252 -13.24 -24.89 -6.48
CA GLY A 252 -13.22 -26.04 -7.38
C GLY A 252 -14.22 -25.95 -8.54
N GLY A 253 -14.71 -24.75 -8.86
CA GLY A 253 -15.48 -24.50 -10.06
C GLY A 253 -14.54 -24.51 -11.26
N GLU A 254 -14.36 -25.68 -11.89
CA GLU A 254 -13.69 -25.80 -13.18
C GLU A 254 -14.48 -25.00 -14.23
N SER A 255 -14.01 -23.82 -14.59
CA SER A 255 -14.23 -23.33 -15.96
C SER A 255 -12.96 -23.61 -16.73
N GLU A 256 -13.05 -24.43 -17.77
CA GLU A 256 -11.97 -24.70 -18.74
C GLU A 256 -11.36 -23.42 -19.35
N GLU A 257 -12.01 -22.26 -19.15
CA GLU A 257 -11.60 -20.95 -19.67
C GLU A 257 -10.77 -20.09 -18.70
N TYR A 258 -10.62 -20.45 -17.41
CA TYR A 258 -9.90 -19.60 -16.44
C TYR A 258 -8.43 -19.99 -16.32
N ASP A 259 -7.64 -19.61 -17.32
CA ASP A 259 -6.22 -19.92 -17.39
C ASP A 259 -5.37 -19.16 -16.36
N TYR A 260 -4.10 -19.55 -16.24
CA TYR A 260 -3.15 -18.95 -15.29
C TYR A 260 -2.90 -17.45 -15.53
N ILE A 261 -2.92 -17.00 -16.78
CA ILE A 261 -2.70 -15.59 -17.13
C ILE A 261 -3.92 -14.77 -16.68
N GLU A 262 -5.13 -15.29 -16.90
CA GLU A 262 -6.37 -14.68 -16.42
C GLU A 262 -6.42 -14.59 -14.90
N GLN A 263 -5.98 -15.65 -14.21
CA GLN A 263 -5.84 -15.67 -12.75
C GLN A 263 -4.87 -14.59 -12.28
N PHE A 264 -3.67 -14.56 -12.84
CA PHE A 264 -2.65 -13.56 -12.50
C PHE A 264 -3.18 -12.13 -12.70
N ARG A 265 -3.82 -11.87 -13.84
CA ARG A 265 -4.47 -10.58 -14.16
C ARG A 265 -5.48 -10.17 -13.09
N ASP A 266 -6.43 -11.05 -12.77
CA ASP A 266 -7.48 -10.75 -11.79
C ASP A 266 -6.87 -10.46 -10.40
N ILE A 267 -5.80 -11.16 -10.05
CA ILE A 267 -5.08 -10.92 -8.79
C ILE A 267 -4.37 -9.58 -8.79
N ILE A 268 -3.67 -9.20 -9.86
CA ILE A 268 -3.04 -7.88 -9.98
C ILE A 268 -4.10 -6.78 -9.80
N PHE A 269 -5.26 -6.93 -10.41
CA PHE A 269 -6.33 -5.95 -10.25
C PHE A 269 -6.86 -5.90 -8.81
N VAL A 270 -7.09 -7.05 -8.17
CA VAL A 270 -7.46 -7.11 -6.74
C VAL A 270 -6.41 -6.45 -5.85
N VAL A 271 -5.13 -6.67 -6.11
CA VAL A 271 -4.00 -6.04 -5.38
C VAL A 271 -4.02 -4.52 -5.53
N ILE A 272 -4.29 -4.00 -6.73
CA ILE A 272 -4.39 -2.56 -7.01
C ILE A 272 -5.54 -1.95 -6.20
N ILE A 273 -6.72 -2.55 -6.26
CA ILE A 273 -7.92 -2.07 -5.56
C ILE A 273 -7.73 -2.13 -4.05
N LEU A 274 -7.21 -3.23 -3.51
CA LEU A 274 -6.98 -3.38 -2.08
C LEU A 274 -5.98 -2.33 -1.57
N ASN A 275 -4.85 -2.15 -2.26
CA ASN A 275 -3.87 -1.13 -1.85
C ASN A 275 -4.43 0.29 -1.97
N TYR A 276 -5.29 0.57 -2.96
CA TYR A 276 -5.98 1.85 -3.08
C TYR A 276 -6.97 2.09 -1.94
N ILE A 277 -7.93 1.18 -1.71
CA ILE A 277 -9.00 1.38 -0.71
C ILE A 277 -8.47 1.33 0.72
N GLN A 278 -7.43 0.52 0.97
CA GLN A 278 -6.78 0.46 2.28
C GLN A 278 -5.90 1.68 2.55
N ASP A 279 -5.54 2.46 1.54
CA ASP A 279 -4.75 3.66 1.76
C ASP A 279 -5.55 4.69 2.57
N PRO A 280 -5.04 5.13 3.73
CA PRO A 280 -5.78 6.04 4.61
C PRO A 280 -5.83 7.49 4.09
N TYR A 281 -5.15 7.84 3.00
CA TYR A 281 -5.40 9.10 2.29
C TYR A 281 -6.66 9.01 1.40
N ILE A 282 -7.20 7.81 1.17
CA ILE A 282 -8.45 7.61 0.43
C ILE A 282 -9.64 7.68 1.38
N LYS A 283 -10.64 8.46 1.00
CA LYS A 283 -11.90 8.59 1.76
C LYS A 283 -12.62 7.24 1.78
N ARG A 284 -12.89 6.72 2.98
CA ARG A 284 -13.64 5.46 3.16
C ARG A 284 -15.15 5.72 3.04
N THR A 285 -15.68 5.75 1.83
CA THR A 285 -17.14 5.78 1.58
C THR A 285 -17.78 4.44 1.97
N LYS A 286 -19.12 4.39 2.06
CA LYS A 286 -19.84 3.15 2.39
C LYS A 286 -19.57 2.05 1.37
N GLU A 287 -19.52 2.43 0.09
CA GLU A 287 -19.23 1.53 -1.02
C GLU A 287 -17.81 0.95 -0.91
N ALA A 288 -16.81 1.80 -0.62
CA ALA A 288 -15.43 1.35 -0.46
C ALA A 288 -15.25 0.42 0.75
N VAL A 289 -15.95 0.68 1.85
CA VAL A 289 -15.94 -0.20 3.04
C VAL A 289 -16.59 -1.56 2.74
N ASN A 290 -17.72 -1.57 2.02
CA ASN A 290 -18.38 -2.82 1.62
C ASN A 290 -17.52 -3.64 0.67
N LEU A 291 -16.89 -2.98 -0.31
CA LEU A 291 -15.96 -3.65 -1.22
C LEU A 291 -14.78 -4.25 -0.45
N LEU A 292 -14.16 -3.49 0.46
CA LEU A 292 -13.07 -3.99 1.30
C LEU A 292 -13.48 -5.23 2.11
N LYS A 293 -14.66 -5.23 2.72
CA LYS A 293 -15.20 -6.35 3.50
C LYS A 293 -15.43 -7.60 2.65
N LEU A 294 -15.75 -7.44 1.37
CA LEU A 294 -15.99 -8.55 0.44
C LEU A 294 -14.67 -9.07 -0.14
N THR A 295 -13.80 -8.18 -0.60
CA THR A 295 -12.58 -8.53 -1.32
C THR A 295 -11.48 -9.07 -0.40
N LEU A 296 -11.34 -8.53 0.81
CA LEU A 296 -10.24 -8.91 1.70
C LEU A 296 -10.28 -10.39 2.15
N PRO A 297 -11.42 -10.94 2.63
CA PRO A 297 -11.48 -12.34 3.05
C PRO A 297 -11.26 -13.31 1.88
N LEU A 298 -11.78 -12.97 0.69
CA LEU A 298 -11.60 -13.79 -0.50
C LEU A 298 -10.15 -13.79 -0.97
N TYR A 299 -9.49 -12.64 -0.93
CA TYR A 299 -8.06 -12.56 -1.21
C TYR A 299 -7.22 -13.35 -0.18
N GLN A 300 -7.61 -13.38 1.10
CA GLN A 300 -6.95 -14.21 2.11
C GLN A 300 -7.12 -15.70 1.81
N LYS A 301 -8.34 -16.16 1.49
CA LYS A 301 -8.58 -17.54 1.06
C LYS A 301 -7.78 -17.93 -0.17
N TYR A 302 -7.64 -17.02 -1.14
CA TYR A 302 -6.80 -17.23 -2.32
C TYR A 302 -5.34 -17.50 -1.94
N LEU A 303 -4.77 -16.68 -1.03
CA LEU A 303 -3.40 -16.88 -0.56
C LEU A 303 -3.21 -18.22 0.16
N GLU A 304 -4.20 -18.64 0.95
CA GLU A 304 -4.21 -19.95 1.62
C GLU A 304 -4.27 -21.11 0.61
N PHE A 305 -5.10 -21.00 -0.42
CA PHE A 305 -5.22 -21.98 -1.50
C PHE A 305 -3.90 -22.20 -2.25
N GLU A 306 -3.17 -21.14 -2.54
CA GLU A 306 -1.86 -21.16 -3.22
C GLU A 306 -0.73 -21.76 -2.36
N GLY A 307 -1.02 -22.29 -1.18
CA GLY A 307 -0.01 -22.83 -0.27
C GLY A 307 0.95 -21.77 0.31
N ARG A 308 0.63 -20.48 0.14
CA ARG A 308 1.34 -19.39 0.81
C ARG A 308 0.77 -19.28 2.23
N GLU A 309 1.29 -20.08 3.16
CA GLU A 309 0.90 -19.99 4.57
C GLU A 309 0.97 -18.53 5.07
N LEU A 310 -0.18 -17.89 5.23
CA LEU A 310 -0.31 -16.79 6.18
C LEU A 310 -0.06 -17.44 7.54
N LYS A 311 1.08 -17.14 8.16
CA LYS A 311 1.32 -17.51 9.57
C LYS A 311 0.04 -17.18 10.34
N PRO A 312 -0.60 -18.16 11.00
CA PRO A 312 -1.94 -17.99 11.52
C PRO A 312 -1.96 -16.81 12.49
N GLU A 313 -2.90 -15.89 12.28
CA GLU A 313 -3.32 -14.99 13.36
C GLU A 313 -3.67 -15.89 14.55
N ARG A 314 -2.94 -15.70 15.66
CA ARG A 314 -3.25 -16.37 16.91
C ARG A 314 -4.72 -16.09 17.21
N LYS A 315 -5.48 -17.17 17.38
CA LYS A 315 -6.92 -17.19 17.68
C LYS A 315 -7.31 -16.07 18.64
N PRO A 316 -8.52 -15.47 18.49
CA PRO A 316 -9.03 -14.56 19.48
C PRO A 316 -9.11 -15.32 20.82
N TYR A 317 -8.42 -14.80 21.84
CA TYR A 317 -8.76 -15.15 23.20
C TYR A 317 -10.20 -14.64 23.42
N VAL A 318 -11.07 -15.56 23.81
CA VAL A 318 -12.45 -15.35 24.23
C VAL A 318 -12.54 -14.22 25.24
#